data_AF-A0A1C5H6Z9-F1
#
_entry.id   AF-A0A1C5H6Z9-F1
#
_cell.length_a   1.000
_cell.length_b   1.000
_cell.length_c   1.000
_cell.angle_alpha   90.00
_cell.angle_beta   90.00
_cell.angle_gamma   90.00
#
_symmetry.space_group_name_H-M   'P 1'
#
loop_
_entity.id
_entity.type
_entity.pdbx_description
1 polymer ?
#
loop_
_entity_poly.entity_id
_entity_poly.type
_entity_poly.pdbx_seq_one_letter_code
_entity_poly.pdbx_strand_id
1 'polypeptide(L)'
;MAAIGTGATVAATVATGGVLLGQARQARRTIPMAEAPPPRCDGVYGAKFPGPPMTMVMLGDSSAAGYGVHRRRETPGALLATGLSRRLHRPVRLHRYAVVGALSAGLKPQVESALEVEPDIAVILVGGNDVTNRTPPALAVRYLVDAVRTLRAAGCEVVVGTCPDLGAIRPIQPPLRWLARRWSRQLAAAQTMAVVEAGGWTVSLGDMLGPRFAAEPARMFAWDRFHPSAEGYAVATAALLPTVLSALGAGPERRVTVARGEGVRSLPEAAHEAARHAGTEVSGTQVRGRDRGPGGRWAQLRRRAFFGVGAVPQPGTTADSPTLEGLA
;
A
#
# COMPACT_ATOMS: atom_id res chain seq x y z
N MET A 1 48.36 10.90 -16.51
CA MET A 1 47.01 10.41 -16.87
C MET A 1 46.10 10.05 -15.67
N ALA A 2 46.53 10.18 -14.40
CA ALA A 2 45.69 9.80 -13.23
C ALA A 2 44.83 10.94 -12.63
N ALA A 3 45.13 12.21 -12.89
CA ALA A 3 44.41 13.35 -12.30
C ALA A 3 43.10 13.73 -13.02
N ILE A 4 42.95 13.34 -14.28
CA ILE A 4 41.77 13.68 -15.10
C ILE A 4 40.59 12.76 -14.76
N GLY A 5 40.86 11.50 -14.36
CA GLY A 5 39.82 10.51 -14.02
C GLY A 5 39.11 10.78 -12.69
N THR A 6 39.83 11.24 -11.66
CA THR A 6 39.25 11.59 -10.35
C THR A 6 38.46 12.91 -10.43
N GLY A 7 38.95 13.92 -11.14
CA GLY A 7 38.27 15.20 -11.32
C GLY A 7 36.94 15.09 -12.08
N ALA A 8 36.91 14.31 -13.17
CA ALA A 8 35.69 14.07 -13.94
C ALA A 8 34.63 13.30 -13.14
N THR A 9 35.04 12.32 -12.32
CA THR A 9 34.14 11.53 -11.46
C THR A 9 33.54 12.36 -10.32
N VAL A 10 34.35 13.23 -9.70
CA VAL A 10 33.88 14.15 -8.66
C VAL A 10 32.92 15.19 -9.25
N ALA A 11 33.24 15.80 -10.40
CA ALA A 11 32.39 16.77 -11.07
C ALA A 11 31.03 16.17 -11.50
N ALA A 12 31.03 14.95 -12.05
CA ALA A 12 29.81 14.23 -12.42
C ALA A 12 28.93 13.90 -11.20
N THR A 13 29.55 13.56 -10.06
CA THR A 13 28.85 13.25 -8.81
C THR A 13 28.23 14.52 -8.20
N VAL A 14 28.96 15.63 -8.20
CA VAL A 14 28.46 16.95 -7.74
C VAL A 14 27.32 17.44 -8.63
N ALA A 15 27.45 17.35 -9.95
CA ALA A 15 26.39 17.73 -10.89
C ALA A 15 25.12 16.88 -10.70
N THR A 16 25.26 15.57 -10.56
CA THR A 16 24.12 14.66 -10.31
C THR A 16 23.47 14.93 -8.96
N GLY A 17 24.25 15.16 -7.91
CA GLY A 17 23.75 15.55 -6.60
C GLY A 17 22.98 16.87 -6.63
N GLY A 18 23.51 17.87 -7.34
CA GLY A 18 22.86 19.16 -7.56
C GLY A 18 21.52 19.04 -8.28
N VAL A 19 21.43 18.22 -9.33
CA VAL A 19 20.18 17.94 -10.05
C VAL A 19 19.14 17.29 -9.13
N LEU A 20 19.53 16.30 -8.34
CA LEU A 20 18.62 15.62 -7.40
C LEU A 20 18.11 16.57 -6.31
N LEU A 21 18.97 17.41 -5.75
CA LEU A 21 18.61 18.44 -4.78
C LEU A 21 17.66 19.48 -5.40
N GLY A 22 17.94 19.91 -6.64
CA GLY A 22 17.08 20.79 -7.42
C GLY A 22 15.70 20.20 -7.65
N GLN A 23 15.62 18.93 -8.07
CA GLN A 23 14.35 18.22 -8.28
C GLN A 23 13.56 18.02 -6.99
N ALA A 24 14.23 17.71 -5.88
CA ALA A 24 13.57 17.58 -4.58
C ALA A 24 12.96 18.91 -4.12
N ARG A 25 13.69 20.03 -4.31
CA ARG A 25 13.19 21.38 -4.02
C ARG A 25 12.02 21.75 -4.93
N GLN A 26 12.11 21.46 -6.23
CA GLN A 26 11.04 21.72 -7.18
C GLN A 26 9.77 20.92 -6.86
N ALA A 27 9.92 19.64 -6.52
CA ALA A 27 8.80 18.80 -6.10
C ALA A 27 8.13 19.37 -4.83
N ARG A 28 8.91 19.78 -3.82
CA ARG A 28 8.38 20.41 -2.60
C ARG A 28 7.72 21.77 -2.83
N ARG A 29 8.10 22.51 -3.88
CA ARG A 29 7.42 23.76 -4.27
C ARG A 29 6.13 23.49 -5.03
N THR A 30 6.08 22.39 -5.78
CA THR A 30 4.93 22.03 -6.63
C THR A 30 3.87 21.28 -5.85
N ILE A 31 4.27 20.48 -4.86
CA ILE A 31 3.37 19.77 -3.94
C ILE A 31 3.07 20.73 -2.79
N PRO A 32 1.84 21.27 -2.71
CA PRO A 32 1.46 22.20 -1.67
C PRO A 32 1.49 21.52 -0.29
N MET A 33 1.80 22.32 0.74
CA MET A 33 1.66 21.87 2.12
C MET A 33 0.18 21.64 2.45
N ALA A 34 -0.08 20.81 3.45
CA ALA A 34 -1.45 20.52 3.84
C ALA A 34 -2.17 21.79 4.33
N GLU A 35 -3.26 22.18 3.68
CA GLU A 35 -3.96 23.44 3.96
C GLU A 35 -5.06 23.27 5.02
N ALA A 36 -5.79 22.16 4.98
CA ALA A 36 -6.89 21.88 5.90
C ALA A 36 -6.91 20.39 6.28
N PRO A 37 -7.31 20.03 7.52
CA PRO A 37 -7.48 18.64 7.89
C PRO A 37 -8.55 17.98 7.01
N PRO A 38 -8.38 16.71 6.62
CA PRO A 38 -9.39 16.00 5.84
C PRO A 38 -10.70 15.88 6.62
N PRO A 39 -11.84 15.68 5.93
CA PRO A 39 -13.12 15.49 6.58
C PRO A 39 -13.07 14.36 7.62
N ARG A 40 -13.57 14.62 8.84
CA ARG A 40 -13.70 13.59 9.88
C ARG A 40 -14.63 12.49 9.40
N CYS A 41 -14.24 11.22 9.62
CA CYS A 41 -15.02 10.08 9.15
C CYS A 41 -15.55 9.15 10.24
N ASP A 42 -15.21 9.43 11.49
CA ASP A 42 -15.60 8.70 12.68
C ASP A 42 -17.13 8.55 12.79
N GLY A 43 -17.59 7.36 13.18
CA GLY A 43 -19.00 7.05 13.42
C GLY A 43 -19.42 5.67 12.91
N VAL A 44 -20.73 5.40 12.93
CA VAL A 44 -21.29 4.08 12.63
C VAL A 44 -21.76 4.01 11.17
N TYR A 45 -21.26 3.01 10.45
CA TYR A 45 -21.60 2.69 9.06
C TYR A 45 -22.45 1.42 9.03
N GLY A 46 -23.47 1.41 8.17
CA GLY A 46 -24.38 0.28 8.06
C GLY A 46 -25.29 0.08 9.28
N ALA A 47 -25.67 1.17 9.97
CA ALA A 47 -26.53 1.13 11.17
C ALA A 47 -27.89 0.44 10.98
N LYS A 48 -28.32 0.23 9.73
CA LYS A 48 -29.52 -0.56 9.38
C LYS A 48 -29.34 -2.07 9.56
N PHE A 49 -28.11 -2.56 9.65
CA PHE A 49 -27.83 -3.97 9.86
C PHE A 49 -27.96 -4.32 11.35
N PRO A 50 -28.34 -5.56 11.69
CA PRO A 50 -28.54 -5.96 13.08
C PRO A 50 -27.21 -6.19 13.81
N GLY A 51 -27.30 -6.26 15.15
CA GLY A 51 -26.19 -6.64 16.03
C GLY A 51 -25.28 -5.48 16.46
N PRO A 52 -24.40 -5.74 17.44
CA PRO A 52 -23.46 -4.72 17.92
C PRO A 52 -22.44 -4.38 16.83
N PRO A 53 -22.08 -3.09 16.66
CA PRO A 53 -21.09 -2.69 15.67
C PRO A 53 -19.73 -3.31 15.99
N MET A 54 -19.06 -3.79 14.94
CA MET A 54 -17.63 -4.11 14.98
C MET A 54 -16.82 -2.80 14.99
N THR A 55 -15.76 -2.72 15.78
CA THR A 55 -14.88 -1.55 15.85
C THR A 55 -13.74 -1.67 14.85
N MET A 56 -13.64 -0.69 13.95
CA MET A 56 -12.52 -0.56 13.00
C MET A 56 -11.76 0.74 13.26
N VAL A 57 -10.43 0.67 13.28
CA VAL A 57 -9.54 1.84 13.39
C VAL A 57 -8.72 2.08 12.13
N MET A 58 -8.57 3.35 11.74
CA MET A 58 -7.66 3.80 10.68
C MET A 58 -6.48 4.55 11.29
N LEU A 59 -5.26 4.04 11.05
CA LEU A 59 -4.01 4.60 11.55
C LEU A 59 -3.05 4.92 10.39
N GLY A 60 -2.10 5.82 10.64
CA GLY A 60 -1.02 6.15 9.73
C GLY A 60 -0.98 7.63 9.35
N ASP A 61 -0.71 7.89 8.07
CA ASP A 61 -0.41 9.23 7.57
C ASP A 61 -1.61 9.92 6.88
N SER A 62 -1.32 10.90 6.02
CA SER A 62 -2.32 11.62 5.22
C SER A 62 -3.15 10.72 4.33
N SER A 63 -2.57 9.62 3.83
CA SER A 63 -3.27 8.62 3.02
C SER A 63 -4.35 7.95 3.86
N ALA A 64 -4.04 7.49 5.06
CA ALA A 64 -5.01 6.91 5.99
C ALA A 64 -6.04 7.92 6.48
N ALA A 65 -5.65 9.18 6.64
CA ALA A 65 -6.54 10.26 7.05
C ALA A 65 -7.56 10.66 5.97
N GLY A 66 -7.30 10.34 4.70
CA GLY A 66 -8.14 10.72 3.56
C GLY A 66 -7.84 12.13 3.02
N TYR A 67 -6.60 12.59 3.11
CA TYR A 67 -6.22 13.89 2.55
C TYR A 67 -6.43 13.93 1.03
N GLY A 68 -7.01 15.01 0.52
CA GLY A 68 -7.32 15.16 -0.91
C GLY A 68 -8.80 14.92 -1.28
N VAL A 69 -9.63 14.48 -0.33
CA VAL A 69 -11.10 14.39 -0.51
C VAL A 69 -11.83 15.51 0.21
N HIS A 70 -13.05 15.81 -0.23
CA HIS A 70 -13.86 16.90 0.33
C HIS A 70 -15.05 16.40 1.15
N ARG A 71 -15.43 15.12 1.03
CA ARG A 71 -16.54 14.56 1.81
C ARG A 71 -16.10 13.40 2.67
N ARG A 72 -16.69 13.32 3.86
CA ARG A 72 -16.53 12.20 4.81
C ARG A 72 -16.61 10.81 4.13
N ARG A 73 -17.62 10.61 3.29
CA ARG A 73 -17.89 9.33 2.61
C ARG A 73 -16.84 8.91 1.57
N GLU A 74 -15.97 9.85 1.18
CA GLU A 74 -14.92 9.63 0.19
C GLU A 74 -13.59 9.23 0.86
N THR A 75 -13.49 9.34 2.19
CA THR A 75 -12.29 8.92 2.94
C THR A 75 -12.12 7.40 2.88
N PRO A 76 -10.88 6.88 2.88
CA PRO A 76 -10.62 5.45 2.82
C PRO A 76 -11.26 4.69 3.99
N GLY A 77 -11.23 5.27 5.19
CA GLY A 77 -11.91 4.69 6.36
C GLY A 77 -13.42 4.53 6.15
N ALA A 78 -14.10 5.56 5.63
CA ALA A 78 -15.54 5.50 5.37
C ALA A 78 -15.88 4.49 4.27
N LEU A 79 -15.06 4.43 3.22
CA LEU A 79 -15.20 3.47 2.13
C LEU A 79 -15.02 2.03 2.62
N LEU A 80 -14.00 1.76 3.44
CA LEU A 80 -13.75 0.46 4.06
C LEU A 80 -14.89 0.06 5.00
N ALA A 81 -15.33 0.96 5.90
CA ALA A 81 -16.40 0.68 6.85
C ALA A 81 -17.74 0.41 6.14
N THR A 82 -18.01 1.15 5.07
CA THR A 82 -19.18 0.91 4.21
C THR A 82 -19.08 -0.43 3.49
N GLY A 83 -17.92 -0.78 2.93
CA GLY A 83 -17.67 -2.06 2.27
C GLY A 83 -17.83 -3.24 3.23
N LEU A 84 -17.18 -3.17 4.40
CA LEU A 84 -17.26 -4.16 5.46
C LEU A 84 -18.68 -4.36 5.94
N SER A 85 -19.37 -3.28 6.30
CA SER A 85 -20.74 -3.39 6.84
C SER A 85 -21.69 -4.06 5.86
N ARG A 86 -21.56 -3.76 4.56
CA ARG A 86 -22.36 -4.41 3.50
C ARG A 86 -22.02 -5.88 3.29
N ARG A 87 -20.74 -6.25 3.36
CA ARG A 87 -20.30 -7.63 3.12
C ARG A 87 -20.56 -8.55 4.31
N LEU A 88 -20.42 -8.02 5.52
CA LEU A 88 -20.66 -8.74 6.78
C LEU A 88 -22.11 -8.68 7.22
N HIS A 89 -22.94 -7.83 6.62
CA HIS A 89 -24.30 -7.52 7.10
C HIS A 89 -24.31 -7.17 8.60
N ARG A 90 -23.31 -6.40 9.04
CA ARG A 90 -23.10 -5.99 10.45
C ARG A 90 -22.68 -4.52 10.50
N PRO A 91 -23.15 -3.70 11.46
CA PRO A 91 -22.68 -2.33 11.60
C PRO A 91 -21.17 -2.26 11.88
N VAL A 92 -20.52 -1.18 11.43
CA VAL A 92 -19.09 -0.93 11.69
C VAL A 92 -18.95 0.45 12.33
N ARG A 93 -18.40 0.50 13.53
CA ARG A 93 -17.99 1.74 14.19
C ARG A 93 -16.56 2.06 13.80
N LEU A 94 -16.38 3.15 13.06
CA LEU A 94 -15.08 3.62 12.61
C LEU A 94 -14.53 4.69 13.56
N HIS A 95 -13.25 4.54 13.94
CA HIS A 95 -12.44 5.57 14.56
C HIS A 95 -11.19 5.85 13.71
N ARG A 96 -10.79 7.10 13.57
CA ARG A 96 -9.65 7.50 12.73
C ARG A 96 -8.65 8.31 13.56
N TYR A 97 -7.51 7.68 13.83
CA TYR A 97 -6.38 8.29 14.56
C TYR A 97 -5.22 8.69 13.65
N ALA A 98 -5.31 8.42 12.33
CA ALA A 98 -4.31 8.85 11.35
C ALA A 98 -4.01 10.35 11.41
N VAL A 99 -2.75 10.72 11.20
CA VAL A 99 -2.28 12.12 11.27
C VAL A 99 -1.60 12.49 9.96
N VAL A 100 -2.06 13.57 9.32
CA VAL A 100 -1.46 14.09 8.09
C VAL A 100 0.01 14.41 8.33
N GLY A 101 0.90 13.92 7.46
CA GLY A 101 2.35 14.12 7.58
C GLY A 101 3.05 13.18 8.57
N ALA A 102 2.34 12.26 9.22
CA ALA A 102 2.98 11.32 10.14
C ALA A 102 4.03 10.44 9.46
N LEU A 103 5.16 10.27 10.14
CA LEU A 103 6.14 9.20 9.89
C LEU A 103 5.74 7.94 10.66
N SER A 104 6.36 6.80 10.35
CA SER A 104 6.16 5.56 11.10
C SER A 104 6.41 5.73 12.62
N ALA A 105 7.33 6.62 13.01
CA ALA A 105 7.58 6.98 14.41
C ALA A 105 6.35 7.59 15.13
N GLY A 106 5.41 8.17 14.39
CA GLY A 106 4.18 8.75 14.91
C GLY A 106 3.06 7.74 15.16
N LEU A 107 3.28 6.44 14.92
CA LEU A 107 2.25 5.41 15.11
C LEU A 107 1.95 5.13 16.58
N LYS A 108 2.96 5.18 17.47
CA LYS A 108 2.81 4.84 18.89
C LYS A 108 1.62 5.57 19.56
N PRO A 109 1.51 6.91 19.53
CA PRO A 109 0.36 7.59 20.13
C PRO A 109 -0.97 7.26 19.45
N GLN A 110 -0.97 6.99 18.13
CA GLN A 110 -2.19 6.59 17.43
C GLN A 110 -2.68 5.20 17.88
N VAL A 111 -1.75 4.27 18.13
CA VAL A 111 -2.06 2.94 18.67
C VAL A 111 -2.56 3.03 20.10
N GLU A 112 -1.93 3.85 20.95
CA GLU A 112 -2.38 4.07 22.32
C GLU A 112 -3.83 4.54 22.37
N SER A 113 -4.21 5.56 21.58
CA SER A 113 -5.60 5.99 21.47
C SER A 113 -6.52 4.96 20.82
N ALA A 114 -6.00 4.14 19.90
CA ALA A 114 -6.79 3.07 19.28
C ALA A 114 -7.17 1.98 20.28
N LEU A 115 -6.29 1.65 21.22
CA LEU A 115 -6.56 0.60 22.22
C LEU A 115 -7.69 1.00 23.19
N GLU A 116 -7.94 2.29 23.41
CA GLU A 116 -9.04 2.77 24.27
C GLU A 116 -10.44 2.38 23.73
N VAL A 117 -10.55 2.07 22.44
CA VAL A 117 -11.82 1.68 21.79
C VAL A 117 -11.91 0.19 21.48
N GLU A 118 -10.95 -0.62 21.96
CA GLU A 118 -10.92 -2.08 21.80
C GLU A 118 -11.19 -2.53 20.34
N PRO A 119 -10.29 -2.23 19.39
CA PRO A 119 -10.55 -2.43 17.98
C PRO A 119 -10.54 -3.90 17.60
N ASP A 120 -11.54 -4.34 16.84
CA ASP A 120 -11.55 -5.66 16.22
C ASP A 120 -10.55 -5.73 15.06
N ILE A 121 -10.42 -4.62 14.31
CA ILE A 121 -9.50 -4.53 13.18
C ILE A 121 -8.89 -3.13 13.01
N ALA A 122 -7.58 -3.10 12.76
CA ALA A 122 -6.81 -1.92 12.47
C ALA A 122 -6.29 -1.97 11.03
N VAL A 123 -6.49 -0.87 10.29
CA VAL A 123 -5.91 -0.66 8.97
C VAL A 123 -4.89 0.46 9.05
N ILE A 124 -3.64 0.16 8.69
CA ILE A 124 -2.50 1.09 8.77
C ILE A 124 -2.02 1.42 7.36
N LEU A 125 -2.03 2.72 6.99
CA LEU A 125 -1.40 3.21 5.75
C LEU A 125 -0.29 4.21 6.12
N VAL A 126 0.96 3.82 5.94
CA VAL A 126 2.13 4.64 6.32
C VAL A 126 3.36 4.27 5.50
N GLY A 127 4.21 5.26 5.23
CA GLY A 127 5.56 5.07 4.68
C GLY A 127 5.91 6.06 3.58
N GLY A 128 4.93 6.74 2.97
CA GLY A 128 5.20 7.78 1.98
C GLY A 128 6.05 8.91 2.58
N ASN A 129 5.71 9.33 3.80
CA ASN A 129 6.48 10.35 4.52
C ASN A 129 7.87 9.86 4.95
N ASP A 130 8.03 8.57 5.28
CA ASP A 130 9.34 7.99 5.60
C ASP A 130 10.29 8.05 4.41
N VAL A 131 9.81 7.75 3.20
CA VAL A 131 10.62 7.86 1.97
C VAL A 131 10.96 9.31 1.66
N THR A 132 10.00 10.24 1.77
CA THR A 132 10.25 11.67 1.46
C THR A 132 11.18 12.34 2.48
N ASN A 133 11.16 11.90 3.74
CA ASN A 133 12.04 12.36 4.81
C ASN A 133 13.34 11.55 4.94
N ARG A 134 13.53 10.52 4.11
CA ARG A 134 14.71 9.63 4.13
C ARG A 134 14.92 8.95 5.49
N THR A 135 13.83 8.58 6.17
CA THR A 135 13.92 7.74 7.37
C THR A 135 14.67 6.45 7.01
N PRO A 136 15.66 6.01 7.80
CA PRO A 136 16.28 4.71 7.59
C PRO A 136 15.23 3.60 7.54
N PRO A 137 15.17 2.75 6.49
CA PRO A 137 14.10 1.76 6.35
C PRO A 137 13.94 0.83 7.55
N ALA A 138 15.06 0.39 8.15
CA ALA A 138 15.03 -0.44 9.35
C ALA A 138 14.37 0.26 10.55
N LEU A 139 14.54 1.59 10.67
CA LEU A 139 13.91 2.39 11.72
C LEU A 139 12.40 2.53 11.49
N ALA A 140 12.00 2.89 10.26
CA ALA A 140 10.59 2.99 9.90
C ALA A 140 9.85 1.66 10.10
N VAL A 141 10.45 0.56 9.65
CA VAL A 141 9.89 -0.79 9.82
C VAL A 141 9.80 -1.18 11.28
N ARG A 142 10.78 -0.84 12.12
CA ARG A 142 10.72 -1.13 13.56
C ARG A 142 9.49 -0.50 14.21
N TYR A 143 9.26 0.80 13.98
CA TYR A 143 8.08 1.47 14.54
C TYR A 143 6.75 0.87 14.06
N LEU A 144 6.68 0.48 12.77
CA LEU A 144 5.52 -0.21 12.25
C LEU A 144 5.31 -1.58 12.91
N VAL A 145 6.38 -2.36 13.10
CA VAL A 145 6.32 -3.67 13.77
C VAL A 145 5.87 -3.54 15.21
N ASP A 146 6.38 -2.54 15.94
CA ASP A 146 5.97 -2.28 17.32
C ASP A 146 4.46 -1.98 17.37
N ALA A 147 3.96 -1.11 16.48
CA ALA A 147 2.52 -0.83 16.36
C ALA A 147 1.69 -2.09 16.06
N VAL A 148 2.13 -2.92 15.10
CA VAL A 148 1.43 -4.16 14.73
C VAL A 148 1.42 -5.13 15.91
N ARG A 149 2.56 -5.35 16.58
CA ARG A 149 2.67 -6.27 17.72
C ARG A 149 1.77 -5.83 18.88
N THR A 150 1.76 -4.54 19.19
CA THR A 150 0.91 -4.00 20.26
C THR A 150 -0.58 -4.24 19.97
N LEU A 151 -1.03 -3.97 18.74
CA LEU A 151 -2.42 -4.23 18.34
C LEU A 151 -2.76 -5.72 18.35
N ARG A 152 -1.88 -6.57 17.78
CA ARG A 152 -2.06 -8.03 17.79
C ARG A 152 -2.13 -8.60 19.21
N ALA A 153 -1.31 -8.08 20.13
CA ALA A 153 -1.31 -8.51 21.53
C ALA A 153 -2.63 -8.15 22.25
N ALA A 154 -3.33 -7.12 21.79
CA ALA A 154 -4.67 -6.74 22.26
C ALA A 154 -5.81 -7.51 21.56
N GLY A 155 -5.50 -8.49 20.70
CA GLY A 155 -6.51 -9.28 19.97
C GLY A 155 -7.04 -8.62 18.69
N CYS A 156 -6.52 -7.45 18.31
CA CYS A 156 -6.93 -6.74 17.09
C CYS A 156 -6.34 -7.40 15.84
N GLU A 157 -7.15 -7.62 14.80
CA GLU A 157 -6.65 -7.97 13.48
C GLU A 157 -5.94 -6.76 12.85
N VAL A 158 -4.84 -6.96 12.10
CA VAL A 158 -4.05 -5.84 11.56
C VAL A 158 -3.78 -6.04 10.09
N VAL A 159 -4.18 -5.06 9.28
CA VAL A 159 -3.91 -5.01 7.83
C VAL A 159 -3.11 -3.76 7.51
N VAL A 160 -1.98 -3.92 6.85
CA VAL A 160 -1.11 -2.80 6.45
C VAL A 160 -1.15 -2.63 4.93
N GLY A 161 -1.57 -1.45 4.48
CA GLY A 161 -1.29 -1.00 3.12
C GLY A 161 0.15 -0.51 3.05
N THR A 162 1.01 -1.22 2.33
CA THR A 162 2.45 -0.91 2.31
C THR A 162 2.76 0.36 1.54
N CYS A 163 3.98 0.89 1.71
CA CYS A 163 4.43 2.13 1.10
C CYS A 163 4.11 2.18 -0.41
N PRO A 164 3.36 3.20 -0.88
CA PRO A 164 3.02 3.33 -2.29
C PRO A 164 4.27 3.66 -3.13
N ASP A 165 4.23 3.35 -4.44
CA ASP A 165 5.31 3.69 -5.38
C ASP A 165 5.34 5.21 -5.64
N LEU A 166 6.19 5.93 -4.93
CA LEU A 166 6.31 7.38 -5.09
C LEU A 166 6.85 7.78 -6.48
N GLY A 167 7.44 6.86 -7.25
CA GLY A 167 7.80 7.11 -8.64
C GLY A 167 6.59 7.30 -9.57
N ALA A 168 5.38 6.96 -9.14
CA ALA A 168 4.15 7.25 -9.89
C ALA A 168 3.72 8.72 -9.79
N ILE A 169 4.27 9.48 -8.85
CA ILE A 169 3.90 10.88 -8.61
C ILE A 169 4.49 11.75 -9.72
N ARG A 170 3.61 12.30 -10.57
CA ARG A 170 3.99 13.08 -11.78
C ARG A 170 4.94 14.26 -11.50
N PRO A 171 4.74 15.08 -10.43
CA PRO A 171 5.67 16.14 -10.08
C PRO A 171 7.14 15.69 -9.91
N ILE A 172 7.39 14.42 -9.56
CA ILE A 172 8.74 13.90 -9.38
C ILE A 172 9.31 13.51 -10.76
N GLN A 173 10.34 14.22 -11.21
CA GLN A 173 10.98 13.97 -12.52
C GLN A 173 12.15 12.99 -12.42
N PRO A 174 12.52 12.28 -13.50
CA PRO A 174 13.78 11.53 -13.57
C PRO A 174 15.00 12.47 -13.46
N PRO A 175 16.08 12.09 -12.76
CA PRO A 175 16.33 10.76 -12.18
C PRO A 175 15.73 10.53 -10.79
N LEU A 176 15.26 11.58 -10.07
CA LEU A 176 14.70 11.43 -8.73
C LEU A 176 13.51 10.45 -8.68
N ARG A 177 12.70 10.40 -9.74
CA ARG A 177 11.58 9.46 -9.90
C ARG A 177 12.01 8.00 -9.74
N TRP A 178 13.14 7.63 -10.34
CA TRP A 178 13.64 6.24 -10.31
C TRP A 178 14.13 5.86 -8.91
N LEU A 179 14.78 6.80 -8.23
CA LEU A 179 15.23 6.62 -6.85
C LEU A 179 14.03 6.52 -5.89
N ALA A 180 13.05 7.41 -6.03
CA ALA A 180 11.82 7.40 -5.25
C ALA A 180 11.10 6.04 -5.36
N ARG A 181 10.92 5.55 -6.60
CA ARG A 181 10.40 4.20 -6.90
C ARG A 181 11.19 3.10 -6.22
N ARG A 182 12.52 3.15 -6.31
CA ARG A 182 13.38 2.12 -5.71
C ARG A 182 13.23 2.10 -4.20
N TRP A 183 13.32 3.26 -3.55
CA TRP A 183 13.22 3.37 -2.10
C TRP A 183 11.84 2.98 -1.58
N SER A 184 10.76 3.39 -2.26
CA SER A 184 9.41 2.99 -1.87
C SER A 184 9.18 1.50 -1.99
N ARG A 185 9.64 0.85 -3.08
CA ARG A 185 9.53 -0.60 -3.25
C ARG A 185 10.38 -1.38 -2.23
N GLN A 186 11.58 -0.89 -1.92
CA GLN A 186 12.43 -1.47 -0.87
C GLN A 186 11.76 -1.38 0.50
N LEU A 187 11.18 -0.22 0.84
CA LEU A 187 10.44 -0.07 2.09
C LEU A 187 9.21 -0.97 2.12
N ALA A 188 8.42 -1.04 1.04
CA ALA A 188 7.24 -1.89 0.95
C ALA A 188 7.54 -3.39 1.12
N ALA A 189 8.64 -3.87 0.53
CA ALA A 189 9.10 -5.25 0.72
C ALA A 189 9.49 -5.51 2.19
N ALA A 190 10.26 -4.60 2.79
CA ALA A 190 10.66 -4.72 4.20
C ALA A 190 9.47 -4.66 5.16
N GLN A 191 8.50 -3.77 4.91
CA GLN A 191 7.23 -3.73 5.63
C GLN A 191 6.47 -5.05 5.50
N THR A 192 6.36 -5.62 4.29
CA THR A 192 5.68 -6.90 4.07
C THR A 192 6.28 -8.02 4.90
N MET A 193 7.60 -8.19 4.83
CA MET A 193 8.29 -9.23 5.62
C MET A 193 8.03 -9.04 7.11
N ALA A 194 8.24 -7.83 7.61
CA ALA A 194 8.22 -7.58 9.05
C ALA A 194 6.81 -7.61 9.65
N VAL A 195 5.81 -7.10 8.92
CA VAL A 195 4.40 -7.12 9.35
C VAL A 195 3.86 -8.55 9.38
N VAL A 196 4.13 -9.35 8.33
CA VAL A 196 3.71 -10.75 8.30
C VAL A 196 4.42 -11.56 9.39
N GLU A 197 5.70 -11.28 9.66
CA GLU A 197 6.40 -11.87 10.80
C GLU A 197 5.75 -11.50 12.14
N ALA A 198 5.27 -10.26 12.28
CA ALA A 198 4.54 -9.77 13.45
C ALA A 198 3.09 -10.28 13.55
N GLY A 199 2.61 -11.09 12.60
CA GLY A 199 1.26 -11.66 12.61
C GLY A 199 0.19 -10.77 11.98
N GLY A 200 0.58 -9.70 11.28
CA GLY A 200 -0.32 -8.89 10.47
C GLY A 200 -0.46 -9.39 9.03
N TRP A 201 -1.35 -8.75 8.28
CA TRP A 201 -1.55 -8.94 6.85
C TRP A 201 -1.01 -7.73 6.11
N THR A 202 -0.51 -7.90 4.88
CA THR A 202 -0.17 -6.77 4.03
C THR A 202 -0.89 -6.80 2.69
N VAL A 203 -1.15 -5.61 2.17
CA VAL A 203 -1.60 -5.38 0.81
C VAL A 203 -0.62 -4.41 0.16
N SER A 204 -0.05 -4.82 -0.97
CA SER A 204 0.79 -3.93 -1.75
C SER A 204 -0.04 -2.81 -2.35
N LEU A 205 0.26 -1.58 -1.93
CA LEU A 205 -0.22 -0.38 -2.61
C LEU A 205 0.77 0.07 -3.69
N GLY A 206 1.74 -0.78 -4.08
CA GLY A 206 2.68 -0.46 -5.16
C GLY A 206 1.93 -0.13 -6.46
N ASP A 207 2.22 1.01 -7.08
CA ASP A 207 1.44 1.63 -8.17
C ASP A 207 -0.03 1.93 -7.84
N MET A 208 -0.43 1.95 -6.56
CA MET A 208 -1.71 2.35 -5.97
C MET A 208 -2.99 2.03 -6.77
N LEU A 209 -2.92 0.96 -7.57
CA LEU A 209 -3.85 0.40 -8.58
C LEU A 209 -3.51 0.59 -10.05
N GLY A 210 -2.29 0.14 -10.39
CA GLY A 210 -1.95 -0.41 -11.69
C GLY A 210 -1.81 0.63 -12.81
N PRO A 211 -2.00 0.23 -14.08
CA PRO A 211 -1.94 1.13 -15.24
C PRO A 211 -2.86 2.34 -15.13
N ARG A 212 -3.89 2.30 -14.27
CA ARG A 212 -4.93 3.34 -14.19
C ARG A 212 -4.44 4.64 -13.55
N PHE A 213 -3.62 4.58 -12.49
CA PHE A 213 -2.96 5.78 -11.95
C PHE A 213 -1.97 6.37 -12.95
N ALA A 214 -1.31 5.54 -13.77
CA ALA A 214 -0.43 6.02 -14.83
C ALA A 214 -1.21 6.59 -16.04
N ALA A 215 -2.33 5.96 -16.41
CA ALA A 215 -3.16 6.30 -17.55
C ALA A 215 -4.06 7.52 -17.29
N GLU A 216 -4.68 7.60 -16.11
CA GLU A 216 -5.66 8.62 -15.73
C GLU A 216 -5.28 9.43 -14.46
N PRO A 217 -4.03 9.91 -14.29
CA PRO A 217 -3.58 10.56 -13.06
C PRO A 217 -4.30 11.87 -12.74
N ALA A 218 -4.84 12.57 -13.73
CA ALA A 218 -5.68 13.76 -13.49
C ALA A 218 -6.98 13.41 -12.74
N ARG A 219 -7.45 12.16 -12.83
CA ARG A 219 -8.58 11.65 -12.08
C ARG A 219 -8.16 10.96 -10.79
N MET A 220 -7.02 10.28 -10.80
CA MET A 220 -6.58 9.45 -9.66
C MET A 220 -5.89 10.23 -8.55
N PHE A 221 -5.26 11.36 -8.85
CA PHE A 221 -4.66 12.26 -7.86
C PHE A 221 -5.57 13.46 -7.57
N ALA A 222 -5.50 13.94 -6.33
CA ALA A 222 -6.18 15.15 -5.88
C ALA A 222 -5.54 16.42 -6.47
N TRP A 223 -6.06 17.57 -6.05
CA TRP A 223 -5.61 18.90 -6.50
C TRP A 223 -4.10 19.14 -6.27
N ASP A 224 -3.52 18.52 -5.24
CA ASP A 224 -2.09 18.59 -4.90
C ASP A 224 -1.19 17.71 -5.78
N ARG A 225 -1.79 16.90 -6.66
CA ARG A 225 -1.11 15.96 -7.58
C ARG A 225 -0.20 14.95 -6.87
N PHE A 226 -0.47 14.70 -5.59
CA PHE A 226 0.31 13.81 -4.72
C PHE A 226 -0.60 12.81 -4.02
N HIS A 227 -1.64 13.28 -3.33
CA HIS A 227 -2.57 12.42 -2.61
C HIS A 227 -3.63 11.84 -3.56
N PRO A 228 -4.24 10.70 -3.21
CA PRO A 228 -5.31 10.13 -4.01
C PRO A 228 -6.53 11.05 -4.03
N SER A 229 -7.21 11.13 -5.17
CA SER A 229 -8.53 11.74 -5.25
C SER A 229 -9.59 10.84 -4.58
N ALA A 230 -10.84 11.29 -4.52
CA ALA A 230 -11.96 10.44 -4.11
C ALA A 230 -12.05 9.13 -4.94
N GLU A 231 -11.80 9.21 -6.26
CA GLU A 231 -11.75 8.02 -7.10
C GLU A 231 -10.52 7.17 -6.78
N GLY A 232 -9.34 7.79 -6.64
CA GLY A 232 -8.11 7.09 -6.25
C GLY A 232 -8.24 6.32 -4.94
N TYR A 233 -8.88 6.92 -3.93
CA TYR A 233 -9.19 6.25 -2.66
C TYR A 233 -10.22 5.14 -2.80
N ALA A 234 -11.23 5.29 -3.66
CA ALA A 234 -12.18 4.23 -3.94
C ALA A 234 -11.48 3.00 -4.53
N VAL A 235 -10.56 3.21 -5.48
CA VAL A 235 -9.76 2.11 -6.02
C VAL A 235 -8.86 1.52 -4.93
N ALA A 236 -8.11 2.34 -4.18
CA ALA A 236 -7.20 1.90 -3.09
C ALA A 236 -7.92 1.04 -2.05
N THR A 237 -9.10 1.50 -1.64
CA THR A 237 -9.95 0.82 -0.68
C THR A 237 -10.50 -0.49 -1.24
N ALA A 238 -10.88 -0.53 -2.52
CA ALA A 238 -11.32 -1.76 -3.16
C ALA A 238 -10.23 -2.83 -3.15
N ALA A 239 -8.95 -2.45 -3.21
CA ALA A 239 -7.83 -3.37 -3.09
C ALA A 239 -7.64 -3.94 -1.68
N LEU A 240 -7.85 -3.11 -0.65
CA LEU A 240 -7.68 -3.49 0.75
C LEU A 240 -8.84 -4.36 1.26
N LEU A 241 -10.08 -4.05 0.85
CA LEU A 241 -11.29 -4.63 1.44
C LEU A 241 -11.31 -6.18 1.48
N PRO A 242 -10.92 -6.92 0.42
CA PRO A 242 -10.89 -8.39 0.47
C PRO A 242 -9.94 -8.96 1.52
N THR A 243 -8.80 -8.30 1.75
CA THR A 243 -7.83 -8.72 2.75
C THR A 243 -8.32 -8.39 4.16
N VAL A 244 -8.95 -7.23 4.35
CA VAL A 244 -9.60 -6.86 5.62
C VAL A 244 -10.71 -7.86 5.99
N LEU A 245 -11.52 -8.26 5.01
CA LEU A 245 -12.52 -9.34 5.18
C LEU A 245 -11.86 -10.68 5.52
N SER A 246 -10.77 -11.04 4.83
CA SER A 246 -10.05 -12.30 5.09
C SER A 246 -9.41 -12.35 6.48
N ALA A 247 -8.86 -11.23 6.96
CA ALA A 247 -8.28 -11.11 8.29
C ALA A 247 -9.34 -11.32 9.39
N LEU A 248 -10.56 -10.82 9.16
CA LEU A 248 -11.71 -11.05 10.04
C LEU A 248 -12.32 -12.46 9.93
N GLY A 249 -11.72 -13.36 9.17
CA GLY A 249 -12.26 -14.70 8.91
C GLY A 249 -13.49 -14.73 7.99
N ALA A 250 -13.87 -13.60 7.40
CA ALA A 250 -15.03 -13.45 6.53
C ALA A 250 -14.64 -13.55 5.05
N GLY A 251 -14.34 -14.76 4.59
CA GLY A 251 -14.10 -15.07 3.18
C GLY A 251 -14.70 -16.42 2.81
N PRO A 252 -15.02 -16.68 1.53
CA PRO A 252 -15.49 -18.01 1.12
C PRO A 252 -14.48 -19.07 1.54
N GLU A 253 -14.97 -20.17 2.12
CA GLU A 253 -14.14 -21.32 2.44
C GLU A 253 -13.37 -21.78 1.19
N ARG A 254 -12.05 -21.57 1.26
CA ARG A 254 -10.97 -22.43 0.77
C ARG A 254 -11.32 -23.40 -0.37
N ARG A 255 -11.43 -22.87 -1.60
CA ARG A 255 -10.97 -23.61 -2.79
C ARG A 255 -9.76 -22.89 -3.36
N VAL A 256 -8.60 -23.51 -3.21
CA VAL A 256 -7.35 -23.09 -3.84
C VAL A 256 -7.51 -23.32 -5.35
N THR A 257 -8.12 -22.36 -6.04
CA THR A 257 -7.98 -22.24 -7.49
C THR A 257 -6.73 -21.41 -7.70
N VAL A 258 -5.61 -22.08 -7.97
CA VAL A 258 -4.32 -21.42 -8.22
C VAL A 258 -4.41 -20.67 -9.54
N ALA A 259 -4.84 -19.40 -9.50
CA ALA A 259 -4.65 -18.49 -10.61
C ALA A 259 -3.14 -18.24 -10.81
N ARG A 260 -2.70 -17.96 -12.04
CA ARG A 260 -1.27 -17.83 -12.38
C ARG A 260 -0.55 -16.81 -11.47
N GLY A 261 0.27 -17.37 -10.58
CA GLY A 261 1.16 -16.69 -9.63
C GLY A 261 0.52 -16.24 -8.31
N GLU A 262 -0.66 -16.73 -7.99
CA GLU A 262 -1.04 -16.99 -6.59
C GLU A 262 -0.32 -18.25 -6.09
N GLY A 263 -0.02 -18.34 -4.79
CA GLY A 263 0.61 -19.53 -4.24
C GLY A 263 1.28 -19.37 -2.89
N VAL A 264 1.77 -20.48 -2.35
CA VAL A 264 2.60 -20.50 -1.15
C VAL A 264 4.07 -20.37 -1.56
N ARG A 265 4.78 -19.42 -0.95
CA ARG A 265 6.20 -19.12 -1.22
C ARG A 265 6.91 -18.78 0.09
N SER A 266 8.25 -18.66 0.05
CA SER A 266 8.95 -18.05 1.17
C SER A 266 8.53 -16.59 1.33
N LEU A 267 8.50 -16.10 2.57
CA LEU A 267 8.10 -14.72 2.86
C LEU A 267 8.98 -13.67 2.16
N PRO A 268 10.32 -13.82 2.05
CA PRO A 268 11.14 -12.88 1.29
C PRO A 268 10.76 -12.81 -0.20
N GLU A 269 10.50 -13.95 -0.84
CA GLU A 269 10.06 -13.99 -2.25
C GLU A 269 8.69 -13.35 -2.42
N ALA A 270 7.74 -13.68 -1.54
CA ALA A 270 6.40 -13.10 -1.57
C ALA A 270 6.44 -11.58 -1.38
N ALA A 271 7.28 -11.08 -0.47
CA ALA A 271 7.44 -9.65 -0.21
C ALA A 271 8.03 -8.89 -1.41
N HIS A 272 9.05 -9.45 -2.06
CA HIS A 272 9.67 -8.82 -3.23
C HIS A 272 8.75 -8.83 -4.45
N GLU A 273 7.99 -9.90 -4.64
CA GLU A 273 6.96 -9.97 -5.68
C GLU A 273 5.82 -8.98 -5.41
N ALA A 274 5.31 -8.93 -4.17
CA ALA A 274 4.24 -8.01 -3.79
C ALA A 274 4.64 -6.55 -3.98
N ALA A 275 5.88 -6.16 -3.62
CA ALA A 275 6.38 -4.80 -3.80
C ALA A 275 6.41 -4.32 -5.27
N ARG A 276 6.30 -5.23 -6.24
CA ARG A 276 6.27 -4.93 -7.68
C ARG A 276 4.87 -4.96 -8.28
N HIS A 277 3.87 -5.48 -7.56
CA HIS A 277 2.54 -5.73 -8.10
C HIS A 277 1.44 -5.20 -7.16
N ALA A 278 0.73 -4.17 -7.62
CA ALA A 278 -0.41 -3.56 -6.93
C ALA A 278 -1.47 -4.59 -6.52
N GLY A 279 -2.07 -4.42 -5.33
CA GLY A 279 -3.16 -5.25 -4.85
C GLY A 279 -2.77 -6.67 -4.45
N THR A 280 -1.47 -6.97 -4.40
CA THR A 280 -0.98 -8.27 -3.92
C THR A 280 -1.13 -8.36 -2.42
N GLU A 281 -1.91 -9.33 -1.96
CA GLU A 281 -2.09 -9.68 -0.54
C GLU A 281 -1.00 -10.67 -0.12
N VAL A 282 -0.38 -10.44 1.04
CA VAL A 282 0.57 -11.36 1.66
C VAL A 282 0.18 -11.59 3.12
N SER A 283 0.12 -12.87 3.50
CA SER A 283 -0.17 -13.31 4.87
C SER A 283 0.63 -14.55 5.25
N GLY A 284 0.79 -14.78 6.55
CA GLY A 284 1.44 -15.99 7.04
C GLY A 284 0.59 -17.22 6.75
N THR A 285 1.23 -18.33 6.39
CA THR A 285 0.53 -19.60 6.17
C THR A 285 1.35 -20.76 6.72
N GLN A 286 0.73 -21.95 6.77
CA GLN A 286 1.42 -23.19 7.09
C GLN A 286 1.42 -24.13 5.87
N VAL A 287 2.53 -24.85 5.70
CA VAL A 287 2.68 -25.94 4.72
C VAL A 287 2.95 -27.21 5.50
N ARG A 288 2.06 -28.21 5.38
CA ARG A 288 2.15 -29.48 6.13
C ARG A 288 2.30 -29.26 7.64
N GLY A 289 1.51 -28.33 8.20
CA GLY A 289 1.50 -28.00 9.63
C GLY A 289 2.72 -27.20 10.13
N ARG A 290 3.65 -26.81 9.26
CA ARG A 290 4.81 -25.98 9.61
C ARG A 290 4.64 -24.58 9.05
N ASP A 291 4.92 -23.57 9.87
CA ASP A 291 4.91 -22.16 9.48
C ASP A 291 6.23 -21.70 8.83
N ARG A 292 7.30 -22.53 8.92
CA ARG A 292 8.63 -22.24 8.37
C ARG A 292 9.15 -23.37 7.49
N GLY A 293 9.99 -23.00 6.52
CA GLY A 293 10.75 -23.88 5.64
C GLY A 293 12.19 -23.37 5.42
N PRO A 294 12.93 -23.91 4.43
CA PRO A 294 14.33 -23.55 4.18
C PRO A 294 14.55 -22.06 3.88
N GLY A 295 13.57 -21.41 3.24
CA GLY A 295 13.59 -19.97 2.94
C GLY A 295 13.01 -19.07 4.04
N GLY A 296 12.80 -19.59 5.26
CA GLY A 296 12.16 -18.87 6.36
C GLY A 296 10.65 -19.12 6.43
N ARG A 297 9.89 -18.13 6.91
CA ARG A 297 8.45 -18.26 7.10
C ARG A 297 7.71 -18.46 5.78
N TRP A 298 6.72 -19.33 5.78
CA TRP A 298 5.81 -19.51 4.64
C TRP A 298 4.82 -18.37 4.57
N ALA A 299 4.61 -17.86 3.36
CA ALA A 299 3.62 -16.84 3.08
C ALA A 299 2.66 -17.31 1.98
N GLN A 300 1.38 -16.99 2.14
CA GLN A 300 0.40 -17.08 1.08
C GLN A 300 0.37 -15.75 0.33
N LEU A 301 0.60 -15.81 -0.98
CA LEU A 301 0.50 -14.68 -1.88
C LEU A 301 -0.76 -14.82 -2.73
N ARG A 302 -1.60 -13.79 -2.75
CA ARG A 302 -2.83 -13.73 -3.58
C ARG A 302 -2.84 -12.49 -4.45
N ARG A 303 -3.25 -12.65 -5.70
CA ARG A 303 -3.36 -11.59 -6.69
C ARG A 303 -4.79 -11.54 -7.19
N ARG A 304 -5.56 -10.61 -6.61
CA ARG A 304 -6.95 -10.44 -6.97
C ARG A 304 -7.04 -9.57 -8.22
N ALA A 305 -7.60 -10.11 -9.30
CA ALA A 305 -8.01 -9.30 -10.43
C ALA A 305 -9.24 -8.48 -10.02
N PHE A 306 -9.14 -7.15 -10.11
CA PHE A 306 -10.23 -6.26 -9.75
C PHE A 306 -11.14 -6.03 -10.96
N PHE A 307 -12.42 -6.38 -10.83
CA PHE A 307 -13.45 -6.07 -11.84
C PHE A 307 -13.46 -4.55 -12.12
N GLY A 308 -13.31 -4.17 -13.40
CA GLY A 308 -13.16 -2.79 -13.86
C GLY A 308 -11.73 -2.39 -14.24
N VAL A 309 -10.75 -3.29 -14.09
CA VAL A 309 -9.41 -3.18 -14.68
C VAL A 309 -9.42 -4.00 -15.98
N GLY A 310 -9.67 -3.33 -17.11
CA GLY A 310 -9.53 -3.98 -18.42
C GLY A 310 -8.12 -4.54 -18.57
N ALA A 311 -8.00 -5.81 -18.96
CA ALA A 311 -6.73 -6.36 -19.40
C ALA A 311 -6.29 -5.56 -20.64
N VAL A 312 -5.15 -4.87 -20.55
CA VAL A 312 -4.50 -4.36 -21.76
C VAL A 312 -3.99 -5.59 -22.53
N PRO A 313 -4.36 -5.77 -23.81
CA PRO A 313 -3.77 -6.83 -24.63
C PRO A 313 -2.26 -6.66 -24.60
N GLN A 314 -1.54 -7.71 -24.21
CA GLN A 314 -0.12 -7.79 -24.49
C GLN A 314 0.06 -7.57 -26.00
N PRO A 315 0.97 -6.69 -26.47
CA PRO A 315 1.29 -6.66 -27.88
C PRO A 315 1.80 -8.06 -28.23
N GLY A 316 1.00 -8.77 -29.02
CA GLY A 316 1.33 -10.11 -29.47
C GLY A 316 2.71 -10.06 -30.11
N THR A 317 3.62 -10.89 -29.63
CA THR A 317 4.74 -11.33 -30.44
C THR A 317 4.14 -11.88 -31.71
N THR A 318 4.30 -11.15 -32.81
CA THR A 318 4.06 -11.63 -34.17
C THR A 318 4.95 -12.84 -34.36
N ALA A 319 4.40 -14.01 -34.05
CA ALA A 319 4.92 -15.26 -34.57
C ALA A 319 4.53 -15.28 -36.04
N ASP A 320 5.46 -14.86 -36.89
CA ASP A 320 5.44 -15.17 -38.31
C ASP A 320 5.23 -16.69 -38.44
N SER A 321 4.01 -17.07 -38.82
CA SER A 321 3.73 -18.39 -39.34
C SER A 321 4.00 -18.30 -40.83
N PRO A 322 4.92 -19.10 -41.41
CA PRO A 322 5.14 -19.08 -42.84
C PRO A 322 3.87 -19.61 -43.52
N THR A 323 3.30 -18.77 -44.37
CA THR A 323 2.27 -19.12 -45.35
C THR A 323 2.78 -20.25 -46.25
N LEU A 324 2.18 -21.42 -46.11
CA LEU A 324 2.11 -22.41 -47.18
C LEU A 324 0.95 -22.01 -48.11
N GLU A 325 1.27 -21.29 -49.18
CA GLU A 325 0.48 -21.29 -50.41
C GLU A 325 1.33 -21.98 -51.48
N GLY A 326 0.81 -23.10 -51.98
CA GLY A 326 1.43 -23.86 -53.07
C GLY A 326 1.15 -23.24 -54.44
N LEU A 327 1.83 -23.79 -55.45
CA LEU A 327 1.33 -24.08 -56.81
C LEU A 327 2.49 -24.58 -57.68
N ALA A 328 2.59 -25.91 -57.83
CA ALA A 328 2.96 -26.68 -59.03
C ALA A 328 3.04 -28.16 -58.67
#